data_AF-A0A1G3ZGE7-F1
#
_entry.id   AF-A0A1G3ZGE7-F1
#
_cell.length_a   1.000
_cell.length_b   1.000
_cell.length_c   1.000
_cell.angle_alpha   90.00
_cell.angle_beta   90.00
_cell.angle_gamma   90.00
#
_symmetry.space_group_name_H-M   'P 1'
#
loop_
_entity.id
_entity.type
_entity.pdbx_description
1 polymer ?
#
loop_
_entity_poly.entity_id
_entity_poly.type
_entity_poly.pdbx_seq_one_letter_code
_entity_poly.pdbx_strand_id
1 'polypeptide(L)'
;MPNVIYGIIDDLSVFLGIPFSPKDRIGSFHSSGIEDIFLQWEYRFFNRKRIDCTLQATVVANVQFPTGSSAKNPPTGNGSFTYFLGTTVAYMSSNWYAFASPGTNLTTSHSGSQTGNSYLYQCGVARYIAPLSPKGWIFDFMVEFDGTYSEKNKVHGVKNPNSGGNIIFITPSIWISSDHLIIQWGVSVPLIQALNGEQKKIICSTASTLGFGVQF
;
A
#
# COMPACT_ATOMS: atom_id res chain seq x y z
N MET A 1 12.29 -2.61 -0.77
CA MET A 1 12.60 -1.65 0.32
C MET A 1 13.01 -2.45 1.54
N PRO A 2 14.11 -2.13 2.23
CA PRO A 2 14.46 -2.78 3.49
C PRO A 2 13.37 -2.54 4.55
N ASN A 3 12.97 -3.59 5.25
CA ASN A 3 12.01 -3.51 6.33
C ASN A 3 12.33 -4.50 7.45
N VAL A 4 11.83 -4.21 8.65
CA VAL A 4 11.92 -5.10 9.81
C VAL A 4 10.54 -5.21 10.44
N ILE A 5 10.07 -6.45 10.64
CA ILE A 5 8.83 -6.77 11.36
C ILE A 5 9.20 -7.43 12.67
N TYR A 6 8.58 -6.98 13.76
CA TYR A 6 8.70 -7.58 15.07
C TYR A 6 7.33 -7.83 15.68
N GLY A 7 7.02 -9.08 16.01
CA GLY A 7 5.82 -9.45 16.77
C GLY A 7 6.04 -9.18 18.25
N ILE A 8 5.30 -8.24 18.83
CA ILE A 8 5.35 -7.98 20.28
C ILE A 8 4.59 -9.07 21.04
N ILE A 9 3.40 -9.40 20.53
CA ILE A 9 2.56 -10.53 20.93
C ILE A 9 1.91 -11.11 19.67
N ASP A 10 1.27 -12.28 19.77
CA ASP A 10 0.67 -12.99 18.63
C ASP A 10 -0.25 -12.11 17.76
N ASP A 11 -0.94 -11.16 18.39
CA ASP A 11 -1.92 -10.29 17.73
C ASP A 11 -1.41 -8.87 17.42
N LEU A 12 -0.19 -8.51 17.84
CA LEU A 12 0.37 -7.16 17.65
C LEU A 12 1.77 -7.22 17.05
N SER A 13 1.93 -6.61 15.89
CA SER A 13 3.22 -6.45 15.23
C SER A 13 3.58 -4.98 15.06
N VAL A 14 4.89 -4.74 15.02
CA VAL A 14 5.48 -3.44 14.71
C VAL A 14 6.37 -3.60 13.50
N PHE A 15 6.26 -2.66 12.58
CA PHE A 15 6.97 -2.61 11.32
C PHE A 15 7.75 -1.30 11.24
N LEU A 16 9.06 -1.39 10.99
CA LEU A 16 9.91 -0.25 10.65
C LEU A 16 10.30 -0.31 9.17
N GLY A 17 9.93 0.73 8.42
CA GLY A 17 10.24 0.87 7.01
C GLY A 17 11.25 1.97 6.76
N ILE A 18 12.32 1.65 6.04
CA ILE A 18 13.32 2.63 5.60
C ILE A 18 13.35 2.63 4.06
N PRO A 19 12.45 3.41 3.42
CA PRO A 19 12.43 3.51 1.98
C PRO A 19 13.67 4.23 1.45
N PHE A 20 14.13 3.81 0.29
CA PHE A 20 15.31 4.35 -0.38
C PHE A 20 15.01 4.53 -1.86
N SER A 21 15.19 5.76 -2.35
CA SER A 21 15.10 6.07 -3.77
C SER A 21 16.50 6.04 -4.40
N PRO A 22 16.82 5.03 -5.23
CA PRO A 22 18.13 4.91 -5.83
C PRO A 22 18.42 6.00 -6.87
N LYS A 23 17.42 6.38 -7.68
CA LYS A 23 17.48 7.49 -8.65
C LYS A 23 16.06 7.95 -8.98
N ASP A 24 15.63 9.05 -8.39
CA ASP A 24 14.46 9.79 -8.86
C ASP A 24 14.89 10.77 -9.95
N ARG A 25 14.10 10.83 -11.02
CA ARG A 25 14.35 11.72 -12.15
C ARG A 25 13.08 12.46 -12.53
N ILE A 26 13.11 13.79 -12.42
CA ILE A 26 12.09 14.67 -12.97
C ILE A 26 12.77 15.53 -14.05
N GLY A 27 12.53 15.17 -15.32
CA GLY A 27 13.18 15.81 -16.46
C GLY A 27 14.71 15.65 -16.46
N SER A 28 15.42 16.77 -16.39
CA SER A 28 16.90 16.82 -16.33
C SER A 28 17.46 16.71 -14.92
N PHE A 29 16.63 16.83 -13.88
CA PHE A 29 17.08 16.78 -12.49
C PHE A 29 17.07 15.34 -11.98
N HIS A 30 18.07 15.00 -11.16
CA HIS A 30 18.18 13.70 -10.50
C HIS A 30 18.43 13.86 -9.01
N SER A 31 17.85 12.98 -8.21
CA SER A 31 18.14 12.87 -6.79
C SER A 31 18.16 11.41 -6.35
N SER A 32 18.85 11.14 -5.26
CA SER A 32 18.88 9.84 -4.62
C SER A 32 19.00 10.03 -3.12
N GLY A 33 18.51 9.06 -2.35
CA GLY A 33 18.62 9.10 -0.90
C GLY A 33 17.55 8.32 -0.18
N ILE A 34 17.64 8.40 1.15
CA ILE A 34 16.64 7.87 2.07
C ILE A 34 15.39 8.75 1.97
N GLU A 35 14.24 8.09 1.90
CA GLU A 35 12.93 8.72 1.90
C GLU A 35 12.43 8.93 3.35
N ASP A 36 11.15 9.26 3.51
CA ASP A 36 10.52 9.42 4.82
C ASP A 36 10.35 8.05 5.50
N ILE A 37 11.10 7.82 6.59
CA ILE A 37 11.04 6.62 7.44
C ILE A 37 9.66 6.53 8.05
N PHE A 38 9.13 5.31 8.20
CA PHE A 38 7.84 5.12 8.86
C PHE A 38 7.85 3.98 9.87
N LEU A 39 7.05 4.16 10.91
CA LEU A 39 6.78 3.18 11.94
C LEU A 39 5.30 2.81 11.90
N GLN A 40 5.01 1.53 11.79
CA GLN A 40 3.66 1.00 11.65
C GLN A 40 3.37 -0.03 12.74
N TRP A 41 2.15 0.00 13.24
CA TRP A 41 1.59 -0.98 14.15
C TRP A 41 0.42 -1.66 13.47
N GLU A 42 0.35 -2.98 13.60
CA GLU A 42 -0.79 -3.76 13.14
C GLU A 42 -1.31 -4.59 14.30
N TYR A 43 -2.60 -4.44 14.61
CA TYR A 43 -3.28 -5.18 15.66
C TYR A 43 -4.43 -6.00 15.09
N ARG A 44 -4.37 -7.32 15.28
CA ARG A 44 -5.39 -8.29 14.90
C ARG A 44 -6.43 -8.43 16.00
N PHE A 45 -7.43 -7.55 15.97
CA PHE A 45 -8.49 -7.53 16.99
C PHE A 45 -9.55 -8.62 16.80
N PHE A 46 -9.66 -9.22 15.61
CA PHE A 46 -10.62 -10.31 15.36
C PHE A 46 -9.96 -11.45 14.60
N ASN A 47 -10.14 -12.67 15.09
CA ASN A 47 -9.72 -13.88 14.40
C ASN A 47 -10.66 -15.03 14.77
N ARG A 48 -11.39 -15.54 13.78
CA ARG A 48 -12.27 -16.69 13.93
C ARG A 48 -11.90 -17.77 12.94
N LYS A 49 -11.35 -18.87 13.47
CA LYS A 49 -11.04 -20.08 12.71
C LYS A 49 -12.20 -21.06 12.80
N ARG A 50 -12.63 -21.59 11.66
CA ARG A 50 -13.51 -22.75 11.50
C ARG A 50 -12.76 -23.83 10.73
N ILE A 51 -13.37 -25.00 10.57
CA ILE A 51 -12.75 -26.15 9.91
C ILE A 51 -12.38 -25.84 8.44
N ASP A 52 -13.17 -25.01 7.77
CA ASP A 52 -13.09 -24.72 6.34
C ASP A 52 -12.72 -23.27 6.00
N CYS A 53 -12.75 -22.38 6.99
CA CYS A 53 -12.52 -20.96 6.78
C CYS A 53 -11.92 -20.24 7.99
N THR A 54 -11.23 -19.15 7.72
CA THR A 54 -10.68 -18.20 8.69
C THR A 54 -11.18 -16.80 8.32
N LEU A 55 -11.79 -16.11 9.27
CA LEU A 55 -12.15 -14.71 9.15
C LEU A 55 -11.27 -13.91 10.10
N GLN A 56 -10.56 -12.93 9.58
CA GLN A 56 -9.63 -12.09 10.32
C GLN A 56 -9.96 -10.62 10.10
N ALA A 57 -9.81 -9.81 11.13
CA ALA A 57 -9.79 -8.37 10.99
C ALA A 57 -8.63 -7.74 11.77
N THR A 58 -8.01 -6.74 11.14
CA THR A 58 -6.87 -5.99 11.68
C THR A 58 -7.12 -4.50 11.60
N VAL A 59 -6.48 -3.76 12.50
CA VAL A 59 -6.34 -2.31 12.42
C VAL A 59 -4.86 -1.99 12.27
N VAL A 60 -4.54 -1.06 11.38
CA VAL A 60 -3.18 -0.64 11.08
C VAL A 60 -3.08 0.86 11.32
N ALA A 61 -2.08 1.26 12.09
CA ALA A 61 -1.74 2.67 12.30
C ALA A 61 -0.29 2.88 11.91
N ASN A 62 0.03 3.99 11.25
CA ASN A 62 1.39 4.29 10.83
C ASN A 62 1.69 5.78 11.00
N VAL A 63 2.92 6.06 11.43
CA VAL A 63 3.49 7.40 11.46
C VAL A 63 4.70 7.43 10.54
N GLN A 64 4.64 8.30 9.53
CA GLN A 64 5.75 8.60 8.64
C GLN A 64 6.41 9.91 9.09
N PHE A 65 7.72 9.82 9.31
CA PHE A 65 8.57 10.90 9.80
C PHE A 65 9.20 11.65 8.62
N PRO A 66 9.33 13.00 8.69
CA PRO A 66 9.91 13.82 7.64
C PRO A 66 11.45 13.73 7.61
N THR A 67 12.00 12.54 7.42
CA THR A 67 13.45 12.27 7.37
C THR A 67 14.04 12.44 5.98
N GLY A 68 13.19 12.36 4.95
CA GLY A 68 13.54 12.62 3.57
C GLY A 68 13.78 14.12 3.33
N SER A 69 14.71 14.42 2.42
CA SER A 69 15.03 15.81 2.09
C SER A 69 13.98 16.45 1.16
N SER A 70 13.26 17.45 1.66
CA SER A 70 12.38 18.31 0.86
C SER A 70 13.14 19.36 0.02
N ALA A 71 14.43 19.57 0.29
CA ALA A 71 15.28 20.54 -0.41
C ALA A 71 15.94 19.97 -1.69
N LYS A 72 15.83 18.65 -1.91
CA LYS A 72 16.37 18.02 -3.12
C LYS A 72 15.42 18.26 -4.29
N ASN A 73 15.96 18.24 -5.51
CA ASN A 73 15.18 18.31 -6.73
C ASN A 73 15.51 17.10 -7.62
N PRO A 74 14.62 16.11 -7.77
CA PRO A 74 13.31 15.98 -7.11
C PRO A 74 13.40 15.71 -5.59
N PRO A 75 12.37 16.09 -4.81
CA PRO A 75 12.36 15.88 -3.35
C PRO A 75 12.25 14.40 -3.02
N THR A 76 12.99 13.96 -2.00
CA THR A 76 12.96 12.57 -1.49
C THR A 76 11.97 12.41 -0.32
N GLY A 77 11.30 13.49 0.08
CA GLY A 77 10.31 13.51 1.16
C GLY A 77 9.55 14.83 1.16
N ASN A 78 8.36 14.86 1.74
CA ASN A 78 7.50 16.05 1.73
C ASN A 78 7.77 17.00 2.91
N GLY A 79 8.72 16.67 3.79
CA GLY A 79 9.08 17.46 4.97
C GLY A 79 7.95 17.57 6.01
N SER A 80 6.89 16.77 5.87
CA SER A 80 5.70 16.78 6.71
C SER A 80 5.51 15.42 7.36
N PHE A 81 4.91 15.42 8.56
CA PHE A 81 4.41 14.17 9.13
C PHE A 81 3.20 13.69 8.35
N THR A 82 3.14 12.38 8.12
CA THR A 82 1.94 11.72 7.60
C THR A 82 1.51 10.64 8.58
N TYR A 83 0.23 10.63 8.92
CA TYR A 83 -0.40 9.64 9.77
C TYR A 83 -1.32 8.78 8.92
N PHE A 84 -1.19 7.47 9.02
CA PHE A 84 -2.10 6.53 8.38
C PHE A 84 -2.91 5.77 9.41
N LEU A 85 -4.19 5.57 9.12
CA LEU A 85 -5.07 4.67 9.84
C LEU A 85 -5.89 3.86 8.84
N GLY A 86 -5.87 2.54 8.98
CA GLY A 86 -6.62 1.63 8.13
C GLY A 86 -7.10 0.41 8.87
N THR A 87 -7.98 -0.33 8.25
CA THR A 87 -8.50 -1.60 8.75
C THR A 87 -8.56 -2.59 7.62
N THR A 88 -8.28 -3.86 7.89
CA THR A 88 -8.44 -4.93 6.91
C THR A 88 -9.39 -5.97 7.46
N VAL A 89 -10.33 -6.44 6.64
CA VAL A 89 -11.10 -7.66 6.89
C VAL A 89 -10.76 -8.66 5.79
N ALA A 90 -10.34 -9.86 6.19
CA ALA A 90 -9.95 -10.92 5.29
C ALA A 90 -10.70 -12.22 5.59
N TYR A 91 -11.27 -12.81 4.56
CA TYR A 91 -11.91 -14.12 4.58
C TYR A 91 -11.06 -15.10 3.76
N MET A 92 -10.62 -16.17 4.39
CA MET A 92 -9.80 -17.21 3.75
C MET A 92 -10.49 -18.56 3.92
N SER A 93 -10.75 -19.24 2.82
CA SER A 93 -11.28 -20.61 2.76
C SER A 93 -10.36 -21.47 1.92
N SER A 94 -10.62 -22.78 1.84
CA SER A 94 -9.78 -23.70 1.03
C SER A 94 -9.65 -23.30 -0.44
N ASN A 95 -10.66 -22.64 -1.02
CA ASN A 95 -10.68 -22.30 -2.45
C ASN A 95 -10.72 -20.80 -2.76
N TRP A 96 -11.06 -19.98 -1.77
CA TRP A 96 -11.30 -18.55 -1.96
C TRP A 96 -10.64 -17.74 -0.87
N TYR A 97 -10.02 -16.65 -1.28
CA TYR A 97 -9.56 -15.60 -0.42
C TYR A 97 -10.23 -14.30 -0.85
N ALA A 98 -10.72 -13.51 0.09
CA ALA A 98 -11.30 -12.21 -0.19
C ALA A 98 -10.91 -11.24 0.91
N PHE A 99 -10.66 -9.98 0.54
CA PHE A 99 -10.35 -8.94 1.52
C PHE A 99 -10.99 -7.61 1.16
N ALA A 100 -11.16 -6.77 2.17
CA ALA A 100 -11.49 -5.36 2.03
C ALA A 100 -10.65 -4.57 3.04
N SER A 101 -10.05 -3.47 2.57
CA SER A 101 -9.16 -2.62 3.36
C SER A 101 -9.38 -1.14 3.06
N PRO A 102 -10.23 -0.46 3.85
CA PRO A 102 -10.27 1.00 3.86
C PRO A 102 -9.17 1.59 4.74
N GLY A 103 -8.67 2.77 4.36
CA GLY A 103 -7.73 3.54 5.17
C GLY A 103 -7.68 5.00 4.78
N THR A 104 -6.92 5.79 5.54
CA THR A 104 -6.75 7.21 5.28
C THR A 104 -5.35 7.68 5.64
N ASN A 105 -4.79 8.58 4.84
CA ASN A 105 -3.57 9.32 5.15
C ASN A 105 -3.92 10.77 5.49
N LEU A 106 -3.42 11.23 6.63
CA LEU A 106 -3.54 12.58 7.12
C LEU A 106 -2.15 13.21 7.11
N THR A 107 -1.92 14.19 6.22
CA THR A 107 -0.61 14.85 6.08
C THR A 107 -0.65 16.25 6.69
N THR A 108 0.33 16.55 7.53
CA THR A 108 0.49 17.88 8.14
C THR A 108 0.98 18.90 7.11
N SER A 109 0.89 20.19 7.41
CA SER A 109 1.48 21.23 6.57
C SER A 109 2.94 21.46 6.93
N HIS A 110 3.77 21.73 5.93
CA HIS A 110 5.15 22.17 6.09
C HIS A 110 5.46 23.31 5.11
N SER A 111 6.07 24.40 5.60
CA SER A 111 6.47 25.57 4.80
C SER A 111 5.36 26.13 3.90
N GLY A 112 4.13 26.19 4.43
CA GLY A 112 2.96 26.70 3.71
C GLY A 112 2.37 25.74 2.68
N SER A 113 3.01 24.61 2.37
CA SER A 113 2.44 23.56 1.53
C SER A 113 1.75 22.50 2.39
N GLN A 114 0.62 21.98 1.93
CA GLN A 114 -0.08 20.86 2.55
C GLN A 114 -0.58 19.92 1.46
N THR A 115 -0.14 18.67 1.49
CA THR A 115 -0.71 17.61 0.66
C THR A 115 -2.12 17.30 1.14
N GLY A 116 -3.08 17.19 0.21
CA GLY A 116 -4.44 16.81 0.56
C GLY A 116 -4.49 15.43 1.22
N ASN A 117 -5.37 15.26 2.19
CA ASN A 117 -5.60 13.94 2.79
C ASN A 117 -6.05 12.96 1.71
N SER A 118 -5.72 11.69 1.88
CA SER A 118 -6.18 10.63 0.98
C SER A 118 -6.97 9.56 1.72
N TYR A 119 -7.91 8.96 1.02
CA TYR A 119 -8.78 7.90 1.50
C TYR A 119 -8.60 6.72 0.54
N LEU A 120 -8.04 5.65 1.08
CA LEU A 120 -7.73 4.42 0.39
C LEU A 120 -8.89 3.45 0.59
N TYR A 121 -9.27 2.74 -0.45
CA TYR A 121 -10.23 1.67 -0.36
C TYR A 121 -9.82 0.57 -1.33
N GLN A 122 -9.43 -0.55 -0.76
CA GLN A 122 -8.96 -1.71 -1.50
C GLN A 122 -9.89 -2.89 -1.24
N CYS A 123 -10.13 -3.70 -2.27
CA CYS A 123 -10.75 -5.00 -2.09
C CYS A 123 -10.27 -5.96 -3.15
N GLY A 124 -10.29 -7.25 -2.85
CA GLY A 124 -9.86 -8.25 -3.81
C GLY A 124 -10.47 -9.61 -3.53
N VAL A 125 -10.49 -10.44 -4.57
CA VAL A 125 -10.90 -11.83 -4.50
C VAL A 125 -9.91 -12.69 -5.26
N ALA A 126 -9.35 -13.68 -4.58
CA ALA A 126 -8.49 -14.69 -5.15
C ALA A 126 -9.18 -16.06 -5.12
N ARG A 127 -8.87 -16.85 -6.13
CA ARG A 127 -9.33 -18.22 -6.26
C ARG A 127 -8.14 -19.16 -6.40
N TYR A 128 -8.18 -20.24 -5.64
CA TYR A 128 -7.31 -21.39 -5.82
C TYR A 128 -7.56 -22.03 -7.18
N ILE A 129 -6.50 -22.16 -7.97
CA ILE A 129 -6.57 -22.74 -9.30
C ILE A 129 -6.03 -24.16 -9.29
N ALA A 130 -4.78 -24.35 -8.86
CA ALA A 130 -4.11 -25.64 -8.95
C ALA A 130 -2.87 -25.72 -8.04
N PRO A 131 -2.43 -26.94 -7.69
CA PRO A 131 -1.10 -27.14 -7.16
C PRO A 131 -0.06 -27.06 -8.30
N LEU A 132 1.04 -26.34 -8.09
CA LEU A 132 2.13 -26.23 -9.06
C LEU A 132 3.19 -27.31 -8.90
N SER A 133 3.29 -27.92 -7.72
CA SER A 133 4.23 -29.02 -7.50
C SER A 133 3.76 -29.96 -6.37
N PRO A 134 4.24 -31.21 -6.36
CA PRO A 134 4.03 -32.13 -5.23
C PRO A 134 4.61 -31.62 -3.90
N LYS A 135 5.50 -30.61 -3.95
CA LYS A 135 6.19 -30.02 -2.80
C LYS A 135 5.41 -28.88 -2.14
N GLY A 136 4.09 -28.77 -2.38
CA GLY A 136 3.22 -27.82 -1.68
C GLY A 136 3.17 -26.41 -2.27
N TRP A 137 3.56 -26.23 -3.55
CA TRP A 137 3.41 -24.93 -4.21
C TRP A 137 1.98 -24.74 -4.71
N ILE A 138 1.40 -23.59 -4.43
CA ILE A 138 0.02 -23.23 -4.75
C ILE A 138 0.00 -22.12 -5.80
N PHE A 139 -0.95 -22.20 -6.73
CA PHE A 139 -1.25 -21.16 -7.71
C PHE A 139 -2.66 -20.62 -7.51
N ASP A 140 -2.73 -19.33 -7.22
CA ASP A 140 -3.98 -18.58 -7.11
C ASP A 140 -4.02 -17.48 -8.17
N PHE A 141 -5.23 -17.19 -8.63
CA PHE A 141 -5.52 -16.03 -9.46
C PHE A 141 -6.34 -15.04 -8.65
N MET A 142 -5.92 -13.77 -8.62
CA MET A 142 -6.58 -12.71 -7.89
C MET A 142 -6.96 -11.55 -8.81
N VAL A 143 -8.07 -10.90 -8.48
CA VAL A 143 -8.44 -9.59 -9.01
C VAL A 143 -8.61 -8.64 -7.83
N GLU A 144 -7.91 -7.52 -7.88
CA GLU A 144 -7.93 -6.46 -6.87
C GLU A 144 -8.49 -5.17 -7.47
N PHE A 145 -9.17 -4.39 -6.64
CA PHE A 145 -9.61 -3.04 -6.92
C PHE A 145 -8.95 -2.11 -5.92
N ASP A 146 -8.19 -1.13 -6.43
CA ASP A 146 -7.42 -0.20 -5.62
C ASP A 146 -7.91 1.22 -5.88
N GLY A 147 -8.65 1.77 -4.92
CA GLY A 147 -9.20 3.11 -4.98
C GLY A 147 -8.44 4.09 -4.11
N THR A 148 -8.19 5.28 -4.64
CA THR A 148 -7.66 6.41 -3.89
C THR A 148 -8.45 7.66 -4.22
N TYR A 149 -9.12 8.19 -3.20
CA TYR A 149 -9.68 9.53 -3.24
C TYR A 149 -8.74 10.48 -2.52
N SER A 150 -8.27 11.52 -3.22
CA SER A 150 -7.36 12.53 -2.67
C SER A 150 -8.02 13.90 -2.66
N GLU A 151 -7.92 14.57 -1.52
CA GLU A 151 -8.31 15.97 -1.39
C GLU A 151 -7.35 16.89 -2.17
N LYS A 152 -7.78 18.13 -2.38
CA LYS A 152 -6.95 19.16 -3.03
C LYS A 152 -5.79 19.55 -2.13
N ASN A 153 -4.59 19.66 -2.71
CA ASN A 153 -3.42 20.24 -2.05
C ASN A 153 -3.66 21.71 -1.73
N LYS A 154 -3.00 22.22 -0.70
CA LYS A 154 -3.00 23.65 -0.36
C LYS A 154 -1.58 24.20 -0.45
N VAL A 155 -1.44 25.39 -1.02
CA VAL A 155 -0.19 26.14 -1.06
C VAL A 155 -0.46 27.53 -0.49
N HIS A 156 0.23 27.88 0.58
CA HIS A 156 -0.02 29.06 1.42
C HIS A 156 -1.51 29.20 1.81
N GLY A 157 -2.15 28.07 2.15
CA GLY A 157 -3.57 28.02 2.50
C GLY A 157 -4.54 28.03 1.32
N VAL A 158 -4.07 28.28 0.10
CA VAL A 158 -4.90 28.32 -1.12
C VAL A 158 -5.00 26.92 -1.73
N LYS A 159 -6.22 26.43 -1.96
CA LYS A 159 -6.46 25.12 -2.60
C LYS A 159 -6.02 25.15 -4.06
N ASN A 160 -5.17 24.21 -4.45
CA ASN A 160 -4.80 24.00 -5.85
C ASN A 160 -5.96 23.30 -6.59
N PRO A 161 -6.60 23.94 -7.59
CA PRO A 161 -7.72 23.35 -8.32
C PRO A 161 -7.32 22.13 -9.16
N ASN A 162 -6.06 22.03 -9.56
CA ASN A 162 -5.51 20.98 -10.42
C ASN A 162 -4.86 19.85 -9.60
N SER A 163 -5.43 19.51 -8.44
CA SER A 163 -4.90 18.46 -7.55
C SER A 163 -6.01 17.60 -6.94
N GLY A 164 -5.65 16.38 -6.52
CA GLY A 164 -6.60 15.42 -5.96
C GLY A 164 -7.57 14.87 -7.00
N GLY A 165 -8.67 14.29 -6.53
CA GLY A 165 -9.65 13.57 -7.33
C GLY A 165 -9.73 12.11 -6.93
N ASN A 166 -10.34 11.29 -7.77
CA ASN A 166 -10.54 9.86 -7.50
C ASN A 166 -9.92 9.01 -8.60
N ILE A 167 -9.13 8.01 -8.22
CA ILE A 167 -8.61 7.00 -9.13
C ILE A 167 -8.96 5.62 -8.60
N ILE A 168 -9.45 4.75 -9.46
CA ILE A 168 -9.70 3.35 -9.15
C ILE A 168 -8.97 2.51 -10.18
N PHE A 169 -8.11 1.61 -9.72
CA PHE A 169 -7.44 0.60 -10.54
C PHE A 169 -8.14 -0.74 -10.40
N ILE A 170 -8.04 -1.55 -11.45
CA ILE A 170 -8.27 -2.98 -11.40
C ILE A 170 -6.95 -3.69 -11.67
N THR A 171 -6.60 -4.66 -10.83
CA THR A 171 -5.32 -5.36 -10.86
C THR A 171 -5.58 -6.87 -10.89
N PRO A 172 -5.65 -7.50 -12.08
CA PRO A 172 -5.46 -8.94 -12.18
C PRO A 172 -4.02 -9.32 -11.78
N SER A 173 -3.89 -10.29 -10.90
CA SER A 173 -2.60 -10.79 -10.42
C SER A 173 -2.58 -12.30 -10.27
N ILE A 174 -1.38 -12.87 -10.41
CA ILE A 174 -1.09 -14.27 -10.11
C ILE A 174 -0.31 -14.35 -8.80
N TRP A 175 -0.64 -15.35 -7.99
CA TRP A 175 0.00 -15.63 -6.73
C TRP A 175 0.57 -17.03 -6.77
N ILE A 176 1.86 -17.13 -6.47
CA ILE A 176 2.58 -18.38 -6.35
C ILE A 176 3.12 -18.43 -4.93
N SER A 177 2.58 -19.33 -4.12
CA SER A 177 2.91 -19.43 -2.70
C SER A 177 3.41 -20.82 -2.31
N SER A 178 4.22 -20.85 -1.28
CA SER A 178 4.73 -22.04 -0.58
C SER A 178 4.80 -21.70 0.92
N ASP A 179 5.26 -22.64 1.75
CA ASP A 179 5.37 -22.42 3.19
C ASP A 179 6.25 -21.21 3.58
N HIS A 180 7.20 -20.80 2.72
CA HIS A 180 8.20 -19.77 3.05
C HIS A 180 8.27 -18.62 2.03
N LEU A 181 7.66 -18.77 0.85
CA LEU A 181 7.79 -17.79 -0.24
C LEU A 181 6.43 -17.51 -0.85
N ILE A 182 6.14 -16.23 -1.04
CA ILE A 182 4.99 -15.73 -1.79
C ILE A 182 5.51 -14.81 -2.89
N ILE A 183 5.13 -15.11 -4.13
CA ILE A 183 5.38 -14.28 -5.30
C ILE A 183 4.04 -13.81 -5.83
N GLN A 184 3.85 -12.50 -5.92
CA GLN A 184 2.71 -11.88 -6.58
C GLN A 184 3.19 -11.05 -7.77
N TRP A 185 2.52 -11.23 -8.90
CA TRP A 185 2.74 -10.42 -10.08
C TRP A 185 1.42 -10.03 -10.72
N GLY A 186 1.22 -8.74 -10.97
CA GLY A 186 -0.01 -8.22 -11.55
C GLY A 186 0.18 -6.96 -12.38
N VAL A 187 -0.86 -6.63 -13.15
CA VAL A 187 -0.91 -5.43 -13.99
C VAL A 187 -2.11 -4.61 -13.59
N SER A 188 -1.88 -3.38 -13.12
CA SER A 188 -2.92 -2.47 -12.67
C SER A 188 -3.33 -1.54 -13.81
N VAL A 189 -4.59 -1.62 -14.20
CA VAL A 189 -5.20 -0.77 -15.23
C VAL A 189 -6.16 0.20 -14.56
N PRO A 190 -6.09 1.51 -14.83
CA PRO A 190 -7.02 2.47 -14.26
C PRO A 190 -8.42 2.28 -14.87
N LEU A 191 -9.39 1.92 -14.04
CA LEU A 191 -10.80 1.78 -14.41
C LEU A 191 -11.52 3.13 -14.40
N ILE A 192 -11.28 3.94 -13.36
CA ILE A 192 -11.89 5.27 -13.20
C ILE A 192 -10.78 6.27 -12.87
N GLN A 193 -10.79 7.42 -13.55
CA GLN A 193 -9.88 8.54 -13.31
C GLN A 193 -10.67 9.86 -13.33
N ALA A 194 -11.27 10.21 -12.19
CA ALA A 194 -11.98 11.46 -11.97
C ALA A 194 -11.05 12.47 -11.28
N LEU A 195 -10.05 12.95 -12.03
CA LEU A 195 -9.06 13.92 -11.56
C LEU A 195 -9.60 15.35 -11.62
N ASN A 196 -9.23 16.18 -10.65
CA ASN A 196 -9.62 17.59 -10.66
C ASN A 196 -8.73 18.41 -11.61
N GLY A 197 -9.34 19.19 -12.50
CA GLY A 197 -8.63 20.13 -13.37
C GLY A 197 -7.69 19.45 -14.36
N GLU A 198 -6.59 20.11 -14.70
CA GLU A 198 -5.61 19.60 -15.66
C GLU A 198 -4.56 18.74 -14.96
N GLN A 199 -4.77 17.42 -15.00
CA GLN A 199 -3.83 16.43 -14.49
C GLN A 199 -3.55 15.36 -15.55
N LYS A 200 -2.30 14.87 -15.57
CA LYS A 200 -1.89 13.81 -16.49
C LYS A 200 -2.57 12.50 -16.09
N LYS A 201 -3.34 11.92 -17.01
CA LYS A 201 -3.95 10.60 -16.83
C LYS A 201 -2.89 9.50 -16.83
N ILE A 202 -3.11 8.51 -15.98
CA ILE A 202 -2.31 7.29 -15.90
C ILE A 202 -2.85 6.31 -16.95
N ILE A 203 -1.95 5.58 -17.61
CA ILE A 203 -2.31 4.61 -18.66
C ILE A 203 -2.31 3.19 -18.10
N CYS A 204 -1.20 2.79 -17.46
CA CYS A 204 -1.02 1.47 -16.86
C CYS A 204 0.05 1.56 -15.79
N SER A 205 -0.07 0.75 -14.75
CA SER A 205 0.96 0.56 -13.72
C SER A 205 1.21 -0.94 -13.53
N THR A 206 2.45 -1.32 -13.26
CA THR A 206 2.79 -2.71 -12.95
C THR A 206 2.96 -2.86 -11.43
N ALA A 207 2.31 -3.87 -10.84
CA ALA A 207 2.43 -4.17 -9.43
C ALA A 207 3.16 -5.52 -9.27
N SER A 208 4.29 -5.52 -8.57
CA SER A 208 5.02 -6.74 -8.24
C SER A 208 5.39 -6.76 -6.77
N THR A 209 5.09 -7.87 -6.12
CA THR A 209 5.37 -8.07 -4.70
C THR A 209 6.10 -9.39 -4.51
N LEU A 210 7.20 -9.35 -3.78
CA LEU A 210 7.98 -10.53 -3.39
C LEU A 210 8.03 -10.59 -1.87
N GLY A 211 7.47 -11.64 -1.28
CA GLY A 211 7.44 -11.88 0.15
C GLY A 211 8.23 -13.13 0.50
N PHE A 212 9.11 -13.04 1.49
CA PHE A 212 9.87 -14.17 2.03
C PHE A 212 9.66 -14.23 3.54
N GLY A 213 9.17 -15.38 4.03
CA GLY A 213 8.96 -15.66 5.45
C GLY A 213 10.05 -16.57 5.99
N VAL A 214 10.73 -16.13 7.05
CA VAL A 214 11.63 -16.97 7.84
C VAL A 214 10.97 -17.20 9.20
N GLN A 215 10.55 -18.43 9.47
CA GLN A 215 10.20 -18.85 10.83
C GLN A 215 11.50 -19.18 11.57
N PHE A 216 11.70 -18.56 12.74
CA PHE A 216 12.75 -18.89 13.70
C PHE A 216 12.16 -19.66 14.87
#